data_AF-A0A433ELF9-F1
#
_entry.id   AF-A0A433ELF9-F1
#
_cell.length_a   1.000
_cell.length_b   1.000
_cell.length_c   1.000
_cell.angle_alpha   90.00
_cell.angle_beta   90.00
_cell.angle_gamma   90.00
#
_symmetry.space_group_name_H-M   'P 1'
#
loop_
_entity.id
_entity.type
_entity.pdbx_description
1 polymer ?
#
loop_
_entity_poly.entity_id
_entity_poly.type
_entity_poly.pdbx_seq_one_letter_code
_entity_poly.pdbx_strand_id
1 'polypeptide(L)'
;MDSLFMIYAALAIYIAISLAVSVFLAKRDDLDNVQKIAQIFLVWLIPYIAAIALWQFHKSQDLPIKKHSEFGGGPRDSSGAGSDGNH
;
A
#
# COMPACT_ATOMS: atom_id res chain seq x y z
N MET A 1 -6.96 2.67 31.99
CA MET A 1 -5.58 3.06 31.67
C MET A 1 -5.67 4.33 30.85
N ASP A 2 -4.86 5.34 31.18
CA ASP A 2 -4.96 6.65 30.56
C ASP A 2 -4.50 6.61 29.09
N SER A 3 -5.19 7.31 28.20
CA SER A 3 -4.87 7.35 26.76
C SER A 3 -3.45 7.87 26.51
N LEU A 4 -3.01 8.86 27.29
CA LEU A 4 -1.65 9.39 27.25
C LEU A 4 -0.62 8.30 27.59
N PHE A 5 -0.88 7.51 28.63
CA PHE A 5 -0.01 6.41 29.01
C PHE A 5 0.15 5.39 27.87
N MET A 6 -0.95 5.02 27.21
CA MET A 6 -0.91 4.09 26.08
C MET A 6 -0.11 4.65 24.90
N ILE A 7 -0.27 5.94 24.58
CA ILE A 7 0.49 6.60 23.50
C ILE A 7 1.99 6.61 23.83
N TYR A 8 2.36 6.99 25.05
CA TYR A 8 3.77 7.00 25.45
C TYR A 8 4.38 5.60 25.47
N ALA A 9 3.64 4.60 25.94
CA ALA A 9 4.09 3.20 25.91
C ALA A 9 4.32 2.72 24.47
N ALA A 10 3.38 2.99 23.55
CA ALA A 10 3.52 2.62 22.14
C ALA A 10 4.72 3.32 21.48
N LEU A 11 4.92 4.61 21.74
CA LEU A 11 6.06 5.38 21.24
C LEU A 11 7.39 4.82 21.78
N ALA A 12 7.46 4.51 23.08
CA ALA A 12 8.64 3.94 23.70
C ALA A 12 9.01 2.57 23.11
N ILE A 13 8.02 1.70 22.90
CA ILE A 13 8.21 0.38 22.27
C ILE A 13 8.73 0.57 20.83
N TYR A 14 8.10 1.46 20.06
CA TYR A 14 8.52 1.74 18.68
C TYR A 14 9.98 2.22 18.60
N ILE A 15 10.37 3.17 19.46
CA ILE A 15 11.73 3.69 19.52
C ILE A 15 12.71 2.60 19.94
N ALA A 16 12.37 1.81 20.96
CA ALA A 16 13.23 0.74 21.46
C ALA A 16 13.52 -0.32 20.37
N ILE A 17 12.50 -0.75 19.63
CA ILE A 17 12.66 -1.69 18.52
C ILE A 17 13.50 -1.07 17.40
N SER A 18 13.20 0.18 17.01
CA SER A 18 13.91 0.87 15.93
C SER A 18 15.39 1.05 16.24
N LEU A 19 15.73 1.38 17.49
CA LEU A 19 17.11 1.47 17.97
C LEU A 19 17.79 0.09 17.99
N ALA A 20 17.13 -0.94 18.52
CA ALA A 20 17.68 -2.29 18.57
C ALA A 20 18.04 -2.81 17.16
N VAL A 21 17.14 -2.62 16.19
CA VAL A 21 17.37 -2.98 14.78
C VAL A 21 18.49 -2.11 14.17
N SER A 22 18.52 -0.81 14.46
CA SER A 22 19.57 0.08 13.96
C SER A 22 20.96 -0.36 14.46
N VAL A 23 21.09 -0.70 15.74
CA VAL A 23 22.33 -1.22 16.33
C VAL A 23 22.71 -2.56 15.71
N PHE A 24 21.74 -3.45 15.52
CA PHE A 24 21.97 -4.74 14.84
C PHE A 24 22.53 -4.53 13.43
N LEU A 25 21.92 -3.66 12.62
CA LEU A 25 22.37 -3.35 11.27
C LEU A 25 23.73 -2.65 11.25
N ALA A 26 24.00 -1.76 12.22
CA ALA A 26 25.28 -1.07 12.32
C ALA A 26 26.45 -2.05 12.51
N LYS A 27 26.22 -3.13 13.27
CA LYS A 27 27.20 -4.18 13.58
C LYS A 27 27.37 -5.22 12.48
N ARG A 28 26.62 -5.18 11.39
CA ARG A 28 26.80 -6.10 10.26
C ARG A 28 27.98 -5.65 9.41
N ASP A 29 28.97 -6.51 9.24
CA ASP A 29 30.17 -6.21 8.42
C ASP A 29 30.00 -6.63 6.96
N ASP A 30 28.92 -7.34 6.68
CA ASP A 30 28.53 -7.91 5.39
C ASP A 30 27.79 -6.90 4.48
N LEU A 31 27.56 -5.67 4.94
CA LEU A 31 26.96 -4.60 4.15
C LEU A 31 27.93 -3.44 3.96
N ASP A 32 28.03 -2.94 2.72
CA ASP A 32 28.70 -1.68 2.44
C ASP A 32 28.08 -0.52 3.23
N ASN A 33 28.90 0.48 3.58
CA ASN A 33 28.51 1.59 4.43
C ASN A 33 27.31 2.36 3.89
N VAL A 34 27.21 2.55 2.57
CA VAL A 34 26.07 3.25 1.97
C VAL A 34 24.77 2.46 2.13
N GLN A 35 24.81 1.14 1.88
CA GLN A 35 23.64 0.27 2.03
C GLN A 35 23.20 0.19 3.50
N LYS A 36 24.17 0.11 4.42
CA LYS A 36 23.92 0.10 5.86
C LYS A 36 23.19 1.36 6.32
N ILE A 37 23.67 2.55 5.91
CA ILE A 37 23.03 3.82 6.23
C ILE A 37 21.62 3.89 5.65
N ALA A 38 21.44 3.50 4.39
CA ALA A 38 20.13 3.48 3.75
C ALA A 38 19.14 2.53 4.47
N GLN A 39 19.58 1.33 4.86
CA GLN A 39 18.72 0.38 5.58
C GLN A 39 18.33 0.90 6.97
N ILE A 40 19.28 1.47 7.72
CA ILE A 40 18.97 2.10 9.00
C ILE A 40 17.93 3.22 8.78
N PHE A 41 18.13 4.10 7.80
CA PHE A 41 17.17 5.16 7.49
C PHE A 41 15.77 4.60 7.15
N LEU A 42 15.71 3.52 6.38
CA LEU A 42 14.45 2.86 6.01
C LEU A 42 13.73 2.25 7.22
N VAL A 43 14.44 1.68 8.20
CA VAL A 43 13.80 1.15 9.44
C VAL A 43 12.93 2.20 10.12
N TRP A 44 13.38 3.45 10.12
CA TRP A 44 12.62 4.57 10.69
C TRP A 44 11.51 5.07 9.74
N LEU A 45 11.69 4.96 8.42
CA LEU A 45 10.78 5.54 7.43
C LEU A 45 9.63 4.60 7.00
N ILE A 46 9.88 3.29 6.95
CA ILE A 46 8.92 2.25 6.55
C ILE A 46 7.54 2.40 7.21
N PRO A 47 7.39 2.59 8.53
CA PRO A 47 6.08 2.70 9.16
C PRO A 47 5.26 3.89 8.63
N TYR A 48 5.92 5.02 8.32
CA TYR A 48 5.25 6.17 7.73
C TYR A 48 4.80 5.90 6.29
N ILE A 49 5.65 5.28 5.48
CA ILE A 49 5.30 4.88 4.11
C ILE A 49 4.13 3.90 4.12
N ALA A 50 4.17 2.88 5.00
CA ALA A 50 3.11 1.90 5.15
C ALA A 50 1.79 2.57 5.57
N ALA A 51 1.81 3.51 6.50
CA ALA A 51 0.63 4.25 6.92
C ALA A 51 0.02 5.08 5.78
N ILE A 52 0.84 5.81 5.01
CA ILE A 52 0.39 6.58 3.85
C ILE A 52 -0.17 5.66 2.76
N ALA A 53 0.52 4.57 2.45
CA ALA A 53 0.09 3.60 1.46
C ALA A 53 -1.26 2.97 1.84
N LEU A 54 -1.43 2.58 3.11
CA LEU A 54 -2.70 2.07 3.62
C LEU A 54 -3.80 3.13 3.58
N TRP A 55 -3.51 4.37 3.95
CA TRP A 55 -4.50 5.46 3.87
C TRP A 55 -4.98 5.68 2.44
N GLN A 56 -4.06 5.75 1.48
CA GLN A 56 -4.39 5.90 0.06
C GLN A 56 -5.15 4.69 -0.48
N PHE A 57 -4.78 3.48 -0.07
CA PHE A 57 -5.48 2.25 -0.46
C PHE A 57 -6.94 2.27 0.01
N HIS A 58 -7.20 2.53 1.29
CA HIS A 58 -8.57 2.63 1.82
C HIS A 58 -9.36 3.76 1.15
N LYS A 59 -8.73 4.94 0.96
CA LYS A 59 -9.36 6.07 0.26
C LYS A 59 -9.78 5.73 -1.17
N SER A 60 -9.05 4.85 -1.86
CA SER A 60 -9.42 4.41 -3.21
C SER A 60 -10.64 3.49 -3.22
N GLN A 61 -10.92 2.81 -2.11
CA GLN A 61 -12.10 1.95 -1.92
C GLN A 61 -13.35 2.75 -1.50
N ASP A 62 -13.17 3.90 -0.85
CA ASP A 62 -14.27 4.80 -0.46
C ASP A 62 -14.86 5.57 -1.65
N LEU A 63 -14.18 5.59 -2.80
CA LEU A 63 -14.73 6.15 -4.03
C LEU A 63 -15.88 5.25 -4.49
N PRO A 64 -17.11 5.78 -4.71
CA PRO A 64 -18.18 4.98 -5.28
C PRO A 64 -17.65 4.39 -6.59
N ILE A 65 -17.81 3.07 -6.77
CA ILE A 65 -17.48 2.37 -8.01
C ILE A 65 -18.04 3.22 -9.13
N LYS A 66 -17.18 3.96 -9.85
CA LYS A 66 -17.60 4.63 -11.07
C LYS A 66 -18.07 3.48 -11.95
N LYS A 67 -19.38 3.40 -12.16
CA LYS A 67 -20.01 2.45 -13.08
C LYS A 67 -19.16 2.50 -14.35
N HIS A 68 -18.40 1.42 -14.60
CA HIS A 68 -17.48 1.37 -15.73
C HIS A 68 -18.29 1.78 -16.96
N SER A 69 -17.98 2.93 -17.56
CA SER A 69 -18.40 3.17 -18.93
C SER A 69 -17.72 2.07 -19.74
N GLU A 70 -18.51 1.24 -20.38
CA GLU A 70 -18.12 0.11 -21.21
C GLU A 70 -16.97 0.53 -22.16
N PHE A 71 -15.73 0.33 -21.73
CA PHE A 71 -14.55 0.56 -22.54
C PHE A 71 -14.44 -0.64 -23.46
N GLY A 72 -14.99 -0.50 -24.66
CA GLY A 72 -15.12 -1.60 -25.61
C GLY A 72 -16.48 -1.69 -26.31
N GLY A 73 -17.29 -0.62 -26.33
CA GLY A 73 -18.47 -0.54 -27.18
C GLY A 73 -18.11 -0.47 -28.66
N GLY A 74 -17.64 -1.59 -29.23
CA GLY A 74 -17.55 -1.78 -30.66
C GLY A 74 -18.92 -1.64 -31.30
N PRO A 75 -19.01 -1.30 -32.60
CA PRO A 75 -20.30 -1.19 -33.28
C PRO A 75 -21.10 -2.48 -33.10
N ARG A 76 -22.29 -2.40 -32.48
CA ARG A 76 -23.29 -3.46 -32.58
C ARG A 76 -23.92 -3.33 -33.96
N ASP A 77 -23.27 -3.90 -34.97
CA ASP A 77 -23.92 -4.27 -36.22
C ASP A 77 -24.92 -5.39 -35.91
N SER A 78 -26.15 -4.98 -35.59
CA SER A 78 -27.31 -5.87 -35.62
C SER A 78 -27.57 -6.26 -37.08
N SER A 79 -26.78 -7.21 -37.57
CA SER A 79 -27.08 -7.97 -38.78
C SER A 79 -28.27 -8.88 -38.45
N GLY A 80 -29.46 -8.30 -38.56
CA GLY A 80 -30.72 -9.05 -38.62
C GLY A 80 -30.78 -9.86 -39.92
N ALA A 81 -29.98 -10.91 -40.02
CA ALA A 81 -30.13 -11.97 -41.01
C ALA A 81 -31.01 -13.07 -40.39
N GLY A 82 -32.29 -12.75 -40.20
CA GLY A 82 -33.32 -13.75 -39.99
C GLY A 82 -33.58 -14.44 -41.32
N SER A 83 -32.90 -15.56 -41.56
CA SER A 83 -33.39 -16.56 -42.51
C SER A 83 -34.56 -17.28 -41.86
N ASP A 84 -35.78 -16.93 -42.24
CA ASP A 84 -36.92 -17.82 -42.08
C ASP A 84 -37.75 -17.73 -43.36
N GLY A 85 -37.63 -18.80 -44.16
CA GLY A 85 -38.48 -19.04 -45.30
C GLY A 85 -39.83 -19.61 -44.88
N ASN A 86 -40.70 -19.73 -45.88
CA ASN A 86 -42.00 -20.41 -45.89
C ASN A 86 -43.22 -19.52 -45.58
N HIS A 87 -43.81 -18.94 -46.63
CA HIS A 87 -45.14 -19.29 -47.17
C HIS A 87 -45.59 -18.29 -48.26
#